data_AF-A0A1F4TIG2-F1
#
_entry.id   AF-A0A1F4TIG2-F1
#
_cell.length_a   1.000
_cell.length_b   1.000
_cell.length_c   1.000
_cell.angle_alpha   90.00
_cell.angle_beta   90.00
_cell.angle_gamma   90.00
#
_symmetry.space_group_name_H-M   'P 1'
#
loop_
_entity.id
_entity.type
_entity.pdbx_description
1 polymer ?
#
loop_
_entity_poly.entity_id
_entity_poly.type
_entity_poly.pdbx_seq_one_letter_code
_entity_poly.pdbx_strand_id
1 'polypeptide(L)'
;MEPAWLTNLQEQIKAYAGLAGESIRSPQRTVNKHQLREIIKQAVDHKQDDIYNSTTIEGYAISPEEVEAVIMGKIPETNESIEQIKNKMAIIGHANAFEFIIKQIKQDFGRPLLSEELVNELYFQLFKPSVDANILDRFDLVGYRRVKVYIRNSRFVPPAFDKVPDLVKTFISAINGISNHLVRAILAHYFFVSIHPYPDGNGRCARLLMNYLLACSGHYWVTIPAEKREHYFKALQSGQLDSDVLPFTSFILSLMA
;
A
#
# COMPACT_ATOMS: atom_id res chain seq x y z
N MET A 1 -17.22 24.70 -11.56
CA MET A 1 -17.09 23.59 -12.53
C MET A 1 -15.93 22.73 -12.05
N GLU A 2 -16.13 21.42 -11.94
CA GLU A 2 -15.08 20.51 -11.47
C GLU A 2 -13.95 20.43 -12.53
N PRO A 3 -12.66 20.44 -12.14
CA PRO A 3 -11.56 20.32 -13.09
C PRO A 3 -11.59 18.99 -13.85
N ALA A 4 -11.34 19.02 -15.17
CA ALA A 4 -11.42 17.83 -16.03
C ALA A 4 -10.56 16.64 -15.56
N TRP A 5 -9.42 16.89 -14.90
CA TRP A 5 -8.56 15.82 -14.40
C TRP A 5 -9.16 15.05 -13.20
N LEU A 6 -10.07 15.65 -12.44
CA LEU A 6 -10.83 14.95 -11.40
C LEU A 6 -11.90 14.06 -12.02
N THR A 7 -12.65 14.60 -12.99
CA THR A 7 -13.64 13.83 -13.76
C THR A 7 -12.99 12.63 -14.45
N ASN A 8 -11.84 12.83 -15.09
CA ASN A 8 -11.09 11.74 -15.74
C ASN A 8 -10.68 10.66 -14.74
N LEU A 9 -10.24 11.01 -13.52
CA LEU A 9 -9.90 10.03 -12.48
C LEU A 9 -11.14 9.22 -12.07
N GLN A 10 -12.27 9.89 -11.82
CA GLN A 10 -13.52 9.22 -11.44
C GLN A 10 -14.00 8.26 -12.54
N GLU A 11 -13.98 8.70 -13.79
CA GLU A 11 -14.34 7.88 -14.95
C GLU A 11 -13.41 6.69 -15.12
N GLN A 12 -12.10 6.88 -14.95
CA GLN A 12 -11.11 5.81 -15.03
C GLN A 12 -11.32 4.77 -13.92
N ILE A 13 -11.54 5.20 -12.66
CA ILE A 13 -11.84 4.30 -11.55
C ILE A 13 -13.10 3.49 -11.84
N LYS A 14 -14.16 4.14 -12.34
CA LYS A 14 -15.42 3.48 -12.69
C LYS A 14 -15.24 2.45 -13.81
N ALA A 15 -14.52 2.81 -14.87
CA ALA A 15 -14.25 1.91 -15.99
C ALA A 15 -13.43 0.68 -15.54
N TYR A 16 -12.36 0.90 -14.78
CA TYR A 16 -11.50 -0.17 -14.27
C TYR A 16 -12.24 -1.07 -13.28
N ALA A 17 -13.13 -0.51 -12.44
CA ALA A 17 -13.98 -1.29 -11.56
C ALA A 17 -14.95 -2.20 -12.33
N GLY A 18 -15.49 -1.73 -13.46
CA GLY A 18 -16.29 -2.55 -14.38
C GLY A 18 -15.51 -3.72 -14.94
N LEU A 19 -14.36 -3.44 -15.58
CA LEU A 19 -13.49 -4.45 -16.20
C LEU A 19 -13.01 -5.51 -15.19
N ALA A 20 -12.52 -5.07 -14.03
CA ALA A 20 -12.06 -5.98 -12.98
C ALA A 20 -13.24 -6.77 -12.38
N GLY A 21 -14.42 -6.17 -12.28
CA GLY A 21 -15.63 -6.83 -11.78
C GLY A 21 -16.13 -7.97 -12.67
N GLU A 22 -15.96 -7.87 -13.99
CA GLU A 22 -16.29 -8.97 -14.92
C GLU A 22 -15.38 -10.19 -14.73
N SER A 23 -14.11 -9.95 -14.40
CA SER A 23 -13.10 -10.99 -14.15
C SER A 23 -13.20 -11.60 -12.74
N ILE A 24 -13.67 -10.83 -11.76
CA ILE A 24 -13.74 -11.23 -10.35
C ILE A 24 -15.17 -11.67 -9.99
N ARG A 25 -15.43 -12.97 -10.13
CA ARG A 25 -16.62 -13.61 -9.56
C ARG A 25 -16.43 -13.89 -8.08
N SER A 26 -16.61 -12.89 -7.23
CA SER A 26 -16.67 -13.10 -5.78
C SER A 26 -18.03 -12.65 -5.24
N PRO A 27 -18.82 -13.56 -4.63
CA PRO A 27 -19.99 -13.13 -3.89
C PRO A 27 -19.54 -12.26 -2.71
N GLN A 28 -20.34 -11.25 -2.36
CA GLN A 28 -20.14 -10.52 -1.12
C GLN A 28 -20.18 -11.51 0.05
N ARG A 29 -19.07 -11.64 0.77
CA ARG A 29 -18.98 -12.49 1.96
C ARG A 29 -19.58 -11.75 3.15
N THR A 30 -20.53 -12.37 3.83
CA THR A 30 -20.89 -12.01 5.20
C THR A 30 -19.71 -12.36 6.10
N VAL A 31 -19.15 -11.35 6.78
CA VAL A 31 -18.00 -11.52 7.65
C VAL A 31 -18.42 -11.75 9.11
N ASN A 32 -17.67 -12.56 9.86
CA ASN A 32 -17.93 -12.86 11.27
C ASN A 32 -16.67 -12.79 12.15
N LYS A 33 -16.86 -12.77 13.48
CA LYS A 33 -15.76 -12.62 14.45
C LYS A 33 -14.75 -13.77 14.43
N HIS A 34 -15.15 -14.99 14.04
CA HIS A 34 -14.23 -16.11 13.93
C HIS A 34 -13.28 -15.91 12.75
N GLN A 35 -13.80 -15.48 11.60
CA GLN A 35 -12.99 -15.13 10.43
C GLN A 35 -11.99 -14.02 10.73
N LEU A 36 -12.38 -12.98 11.48
CA LEU A 36 -11.44 -11.94 11.91
C LEU A 36 -10.24 -12.53 12.65
N ARG A 37 -10.45 -13.48 13.57
CA ARG A 37 -9.33 -14.09 14.33
C ARG A 37 -8.38 -14.85 13.40
N GLU A 38 -8.91 -15.65 12.48
CA GLU A 38 -8.09 -16.41 11.52
C GLU A 38 -7.32 -15.49 10.58
N ILE A 39 -7.96 -14.43 10.08
CA ILE A 39 -7.30 -13.44 9.20
C ILE A 39 -6.18 -12.71 9.92
N ILE A 40 -6.43 -12.23 11.15
CA ILE A 40 -5.39 -11.57 11.94
C ILE A 40 -4.26 -12.53 12.27
N LYS A 41 -4.58 -13.78 12.63
CA LYS A 41 -3.55 -14.80 12.89
C LYS A 41 -2.69 -15.01 11.64
N GLN A 42 -3.31 -15.25 10.48
CA GLN A 42 -2.60 -15.45 9.23
C GLN A 42 -1.76 -14.22 8.84
N ALA A 43 -2.26 -13.00 9.04
CA ALA A 43 -1.48 -11.80 8.77
C ALA A 43 -0.24 -11.72 9.68
N VAL A 44 -0.42 -11.92 10.99
CA VAL A 44 0.68 -11.86 11.97
C VAL A 44 1.72 -12.95 11.71
N ASP A 45 1.30 -14.17 11.34
CA ASP A 45 2.19 -15.26 10.97
C ASP A 45 3.09 -14.91 9.76
N HIS A 46 2.59 -14.09 8.82
CA HIS A 46 3.34 -13.64 7.63
C HIS A 46 3.99 -12.26 7.79
N LYS A 47 3.99 -11.66 9.00
CA LYS A 47 4.48 -10.29 9.22
C LYS A 47 5.92 -10.10 8.75
N GLN A 48 6.81 -11.05 9.08
CA GLN A 48 8.22 -10.97 8.71
C GLN A 48 8.41 -11.01 7.18
N ASP A 49 7.69 -11.93 6.51
CA ASP A 49 7.69 -12.05 5.06
C ASP A 49 7.16 -10.78 4.38
N ASP A 50 6.08 -10.20 4.91
CA ASP A 50 5.52 -8.95 4.38
C ASP A 50 6.51 -7.80 4.49
N ILE A 51 7.15 -7.63 5.66
CA ILE A 51 8.17 -6.59 5.88
C ILE A 51 9.35 -6.77 4.92
N TYR A 52 9.91 -7.98 4.83
CA TYR A 52 11.03 -8.29 3.95
C TYR A 52 10.66 -7.99 2.50
N ASN A 53 9.62 -8.63 1.98
CA ASN A 53 9.28 -8.53 0.57
C ASN A 53 8.88 -7.11 0.18
N SER A 54 8.04 -6.47 0.99
CA SER A 54 7.58 -5.10 0.72
C SER A 54 8.73 -4.10 0.74
N THR A 55 9.70 -4.24 1.64
CA THR A 55 10.82 -3.31 1.75
C THR A 55 11.86 -3.56 0.66
N THR A 56 12.15 -4.82 0.33
CA THR A 56 13.02 -5.20 -0.79
C THR A 56 12.46 -4.76 -2.16
N ILE A 57 11.13 -4.77 -2.33
CA ILE A 57 10.46 -4.21 -3.53
C ILE A 57 10.67 -2.69 -3.68
N GLU A 58 10.97 -1.96 -2.61
CA GLU A 58 11.33 -0.54 -2.73
C GLU A 58 12.82 -0.35 -3.04
N GLY A 59 13.64 -1.41 -2.92
CA GLY A 59 15.07 -1.41 -3.26
C GLY A 59 16.00 -1.31 -2.06
N TYR A 60 15.51 -1.48 -0.85
CA TYR A 60 16.34 -1.64 0.34
C TYR A 60 17.09 -2.97 0.26
N ALA A 61 18.39 -2.95 0.52
CA ALA A 61 19.23 -4.14 0.56
C ALA A 61 19.19 -4.74 1.97
N ILE A 62 18.20 -5.61 2.22
CA ILE A 62 17.99 -6.27 3.52
C ILE A 62 17.87 -7.78 3.36
N SER A 63 18.22 -8.55 4.40
CA SER A 63 18.01 -10.00 4.48
C SER A 63 16.86 -10.38 5.42
N PRO A 64 16.26 -11.58 5.28
CA PRO A 64 15.27 -12.09 6.24
C PRO A 64 15.79 -12.14 7.68
N GLU A 65 17.06 -12.52 7.88
CA GLU A 65 17.71 -12.58 9.20
C GLU A 65 17.87 -11.19 9.81
N GLU A 66 18.15 -10.16 9.00
CA GLU A 66 18.19 -8.77 9.46
C GLU A 66 16.80 -8.30 9.90
N VAL A 67 15.75 -8.63 9.14
CA VAL A 67 14.36 -8.33 9.51
C VAL A 67 13.99 -8.98 10.84
N GLU A 68 14.30 -10.27 11.00
CA GLU A 68 14.07 -11.00 12.24
C GLU A 68 14.82 -10.35 13.42
N ALA A 69 16.12 -10.07 13.26
CA ALA A 69 16.95 -9.48 14.31
C ALA A 69 16.42 -8.12 14.78
N VAL A 70 16.02 -7.26 13.85
CA VAL A 70 15.46 -5.93 14.15
C VAL A 70 14.11 -6.05 14.88
N ILE A 71 13.23 -6.94 14.43
CA ILE A 71 11.92 -7.16 15.08
C ILE A 71 12.07 -7.72 16.50
N MET A 72 13.06 -8.58 16.73
CA MET A 72 13.37 -9.13 18.06
C MET A 72 14.06 -8.11 18.99
N GLY A 73 14.33 -6.89 18.52
CA GLY A 73 15.00 -5.87 19.32
C GLY A 73 16.47 -6.17 19.60
N LYS A 74 17.14 -6.98 18.75
CA LYS A 74 18.58 -7.20 18.88
C LYS A 74 19.32 -5.87 18.68
N ILE A 75 20.22 -5.56 19.61
CA ILE A 75 20.89 -4.27 19.72
C ILE A 75 21.85 -4.09 18.52
N PRO A 76 21.90 -2.89 17.91
CA PRO A 76 22.87 -2.55 16.88
C PRO A 76 24.33 -2.80 17.26
N GLU A 77 25.14 -3.19 16.29
CA GLU A 77 26.59 -3.10 16.39
C GLU A 77 27.03 -1.62 16.40
N THR A 78 28.13 -1.30 17.08
CA THR A 78 28.52 0.09 17.37
C THR A 78 29.03 0.91 16.18
N ASN A 79 29.09 0.33 14.97
CA ASN A 79 29.70 0.95 13.77
C ASN A 79 28.83 0.88 12.52
N GLU A 80 27.52 1.11 12.63
CA GLU A 80 26.63 1.06 11.47
C GLU A 80 26.83 2.23 10.50
N SER A 81 26.85 1.92 9.21
CA SER A 81 26.76 2.91 8.15
C SER A 81 25.39 3.58 8.10
N ILE A 82 25.32 4.78 7.50
CA ILE A 82 24.06 5.50 7.30
C ILE A 82 23.03 4.64 6.53
N GLU A 83 23.48 3.83 5.58
CA GLU A 83 22.59 2.95 4.81
C GLU A 83 22.00 1.83 5.67
N GLN A 84 22.81 1.22 6.55
CA GLN A 84 22.32 0.23 7.51
C GLN A 84 21.29 0.84 8.46
N ILE A 85 21.52 2.06 8.94
CA ILE A 85 20.56 2.78 9.77
C ILE A 85 19.26 3.02 9.00
N LYS A 86 19.32 3.47 7.75
CA LYS A 86 18.13 3.65 6.88
C LYS A 86 17.36 2.35 6.67
N ASN A 87 18.06 1.26 6.36
CA ASN A 87 17.48 -0.07 6.21
C ASN A 87 16.72 -0.49 7.48
N LYS A 88 17.36 -0.33 8.65
CA LYS A 88 16.71 -0.61 9.94
C LYS A 88 15.48 0.24 10.17
N MET A 89 15.55 1.54 9.91
CA MET A 89 14.38 2.43 10.08
C MET A 89 13.25 2.08 9.13
N ALA A 90 13.55 1.60 7.91
CA ALA A 90 12.53 1.10 6.99
C ALA A 90 11.86 -0.19 7.49
N ILE A 91 12.63 -1.11 8.07
CA ILE A 91 12.10 -2.34 8.70
C ILE A 91 11.20 -1.99 9.90
N ILE A 92 11.70 -1.18 10.84
CA ILE A 92 10.94 -0.76 12.04
C ILE A 92 9.70 0.02 11.64
N GLY A 93 9.83 0.92 10.67
CA GLY A 93 8.73 1.72 10.14
C GLY A 93 7.64 0.86 9.53
N HIS A 94 8.01 -0.11 8.69
CA HIS A 94 7.03 -1.03 8.10
C HIS A 94 6.39 -1.92 9.19
N ALA A 95 7.15 -2.35 10.20
CA ALA A 95 6.60 -3.08 11.34
C ALA A 95 5.58 -2.24 12.14
N ASN A 96 5.85 -0.96 12.39
CA ASN A 96 4.91 -0.04 13.06
C ASN A 96 3.65 0.17 12.23
N ALA A 97 3.81 0.42 10.93
CA ALA A 97 2.71 0.59 9.99
C ALA A 97 1.83 -0.68 9.88
N PHE A 98 2.45 -1.87 9.91
CA PHE A 98 1.76 -3.15 9.95
C PHE A 98 0.90 -3.28 11.22
N GLU A 99 1.48 -3.03 12.40
CA GLU A 99 0.74 -3.11 13.67
C GLU A 99 -0.43 -2.11 13.73
N PHE A 100 -0.21 -0.90 13.20
CA PHE A 100 -1.27 0.09 13.04
C PHE A 100 -2.42 -0.46 12.17
N ILE A 101 -2.11 -1.06 11.02
CA ILE A 101 -3.13 -1.64 10.13
C ILE A 101 -3.85 -2.81 10.79
N ILE A 102 -3.15 -3.70 11.51
CA ILE A 102 -3.78 -4.79 12.27
C ILE A 102 -4.77 -4.24 13.31
N LYS A 103 -4.43 -3.13 13.99
CA LYS A 103 -5.33 -2.45 14.92
C LYS A 103 -6.55 -1.88 14.20
N GLN A 104 -6.36 -1.20 13.07
CA GLN A 104 -7.45 -0.64 12.26
C GLN A 104 -8.38 -1.73 11.73
N ILE A 105 -7.85 -2.86 11.24
CA ILE A 105 -8.66 -4.00 10.78
C ILE A 105 -9.59 -4.51 11.88
N LYS A 106 -9.10 -4.61 13.13
CA LYS A 106 -9.94 -5.04 14.27
C LYS A 106 -11.07 -4.06 14.58
N GLN A 107 -10.86 -2.77 14.34
CA GLN A 107 -11.84 -1.71 14.57
C GLN A 107 -12.89 -1.65 13.45
N ASP A 108 -12.44 -1.77 12.20
CA ASP A 108 -13.26 -1.54 11.01
C ASP A 108 -13.72 -2.83 10.31
N PHE A 109 -13.59 -3.98 10.98
CA PHE A 109 -13.96 -5.27 10.40
C PHE A 109 -15.43 -5.29 9.93
N GLY A 110 -15.65 -5.65 8.67
CA GLY A 110 -16.95 -5.58 8.00
C GLY A 110 -17.32 -4.21 7.42
N ARG A 111 -16.46 -3.20 7.60
CA ARG A 111 -16.61 -1.84 7.05
C ARG A 111 -15.33 -1.40 6.32
N PRO A 112 -14.95 -2.07 5.20
CA PRO A 112 -13.70 -1.83 4.49
C PRO A 112 -13.72 -0.48 3.73
N LEU A 113 -13.55 0.62 4.45
CA LEU A 113 -13.55 1.98 3.90
C LEU A 113 -12.21 2.66 4.16
N LEU A 114 -11.75 3.43 3.17
CA LEU A 114 -10.59 4.31 3.32
C LEU A 114 -11.02 5.67 3.88
N SER A 115 -10.13 6.27 4.66
CA SER A 115 -10.21 7.66 5.08
C SER A 115 -8.86 8.35 4.87
N GLU A 116 -8.88 9.68 4.77
CA GLU A 116 -7.64 10.47 4.66
C GLU A 116 -6.79 10.35 5.93
N GLU A 117 -7.44 10.28 7.10
CA GLU A 117 -6.79 10.02 8.39
C GLU A 117 -6.04 8.69 8.39
N LEU A 118 -6.68 7.59 7.94
CA LEU A 118 -6.04 6.28 7.83
C LEU A 118 -4.79 6.34 6.95
N VAL A 119 -4.90 7.00 5.79
CA VAL A 119 -3.82 7.11 4.80
C VAL A 119 -2.64 7.93 5.33
N ASN A 120 -2.92 9.06 6.00
CA ASN A 120 -1.88 9.93 6.56
C ASN A 120 -1.23 9.31 7.80
N GLU A 121 -2.00 8.69 8.68
CA GLU A 121 -1.48 8.02 9.87
C GLU A 121 -0.63 6.80 9.48
N LEU A 122 -1.05 6.02 8.47
CA LEU A 122 -0.24 4.93 7.93
C LEU A 122 1.14 5.40 7.47
N TYR A 123 1.17 6.51 6.71
CA TYR A 123 2.42 7.10 6.24
C TYR A 123 3.28 7.60 7.40
N PHE A 124 2.66 8.25 8.39
CA PHE A 124 3.36 8.69 9.60
C PHE A 124 4.01 7.52 10.33
N GLN A 125 3.30 6.42 10.57
CA GLN A 125 3.84 5.23 11.23
C GLN A 125 5.02 4.61 10.46
N LEU A 126 4.94 4.64 9.12
CA LEU A 126 5.96 4.10 8.23
C LEU A 126 7.30 4.85 8.34
N PHE A 127 7.28 6.16 8.58
CA PHE A 127 8.48 6.99 8.60
C PHE A 127 8.84 7.60 9.96
N LYS A 128 7.99 7.46 10.98
CA LYS A 128 8.28 7.93 12.34
C LYS A 128 9.66 7.47 12.84
N PRO A 129 10.10 6.20 12.64
CA PRO A 129 11.44 5.79 13.07
C PRO A 129 12.56 6.56 12.37
N SER A 130 12.38 6.94 11.10
CA SER A 130 13.36 7.75 10.37
C SER A 130 13.45 9.17 10.93
N VAL A 131 12.33 9.73 11.41
CA VAL A 131 12.32 11.02 12.12
C VAL A 131 12.98 10.89 13.49
N ASP A 132 12.65 9.86 14.25
CA ASP A 132 13.23 9.63 15.58
C ASP A 132 14.77 9.42 15.50
N ALA A 133 15.25 8.85 14.39
CA ALA A 133 16.67 8.68 14.08
C ALA A 133 17.34 9.92 13.42
N ASN A 134 16.64 11.06 13.31
CA ASN A 134 17.10 12.28 12.65
C ASN A 134 17.55 12.09 11.18
N ILE A 135 16.96 11.12 10.46
CA ILE A 135 17.18 10.91 9.03
C ILE A 135 16.27 11.82 8.22
N LEU A 136 15.05 12.06 8.72
CA LEU A 136 14.03 12.93 8.13
C LEU A 136 13.60 13.99 9.14
N ASP A 137 13.11 15.12 8.64
CA ASP A 137 12.47 16.12 9.48
C ASP A 137 11.01 15.72 9.75
N ARG A 138 10.47 16.07 10.92
CA ARG A 138 9.06 15.85 11.25
C ARG A 138 8.13 16.55 10.23
N PHE A 139 8.53 17.70 9.71
CA PHE A 139 7.77 18.43 8.69
C PHE A 139 7.67 17.67 7.37
N ASP A 140 8.58 16.74 7.08
CA ASP A 140 8.51 15.88 5.89
C ASP A 140 7.34 14.90 5.95
N LEU A 141 6.78 14.64 7.14
CA LEU A 141 5.64 13.75 7.34
C LEU A 141 4.28 14.46 7.28
N VAL A 142 4.26 15.78 7.09
CA VAL A 142 3.04 16.58 7.14
C VAL A 142 2.43 16.75 5.75
N GLY A 143 1.29 16.09 5.54
CA GLY A 143 0.51 16.21 4.30
C GLY A 143 1.19 15.54 3.10
N TYR A 144 0.82 15.99 1.91
CA TYR A 144 1.31 15.42 0.65
C TYR A 144 2.55 16.11 0.13
N ARG A 145 3.24 15.44 -0.79
CA ARG A 145 4.43 15.98 -1.45
C ARG A 145 4.14 17.35 -2.07
N ARG A 146 5.12 18.24 -1.97
CA ARG A 146 5.09 19.59 -2.58
C ARG A 146 6.09 19.75 -3.72
N VAL A 147 6.66 18.62 -4.13
CA VAL A 147 7.68 18.55 -5.18
C VAL A 147 7.28 17.53 -6.23
N LYS A 148 7.81 17.72 -7.44
CA LYS A 148 7.69 16.73 -8.49
C LYS A 148 8.55 15.52 -8.13
N VAL A 149 8.01 14.32 -8.38
CA VAL A 149 8.68 13.05 -8.13
C VAL A 149 8.67 12.21 -9.40
N TYR A 150 9.62 11.29 -9.49
CA TYR A 150 9.74 10.35 -10.58
C TYR A 150 9.91 8.94 -9.99
N ILE A 151 9.20 7.98 -10.57
CA ILE A 151 9.30 6.59 -10.13
C ILE A 151 10.52 5.98 -10.81
N ARG A 152 11.49 5.51 -10.02
CA ARG A 152 12.72 4.88 -10.54
C ARG A 152 12.36 3.71 -11.46
N ASN A 153 13.01 3.64 -12.61
CA ASN A 153 12.82 2.59 -13.63
C ASN A 153 11.38 2.50 -14.18
N SER A 154 10.59 3.57 -14.12
CA SER A 154 9.27 3.64 -14.75
C SER A 154 9.20 4.77 -15.77
N ARG A 155 8.45 4.53 -16.85
CA ARG A 155 8.09 5.58 -17.82
C ARG A 155 6.88 6.39 -17.35
N PHE A 156 6.14 5.89 -16.37
CA PHE A 156 4.99 6.58 -15.82
C PHE A 156 5.43 7.77 -14.96
N VAL A 157 4.83 8.92 -15.22
CA VAL A 157 5.07 10.16 -14.46
C VAL A 157 3.83 10.43 -13.60
N PRO A 158 3.95 10.46 -12.27
CA PRO A 158 2.83 10.79 -11.40
C PRO A 158 2.28 12.19 -11.67
N PRO A 159 1.03 12.47 -11.26
CA PRO A 159 0.41 13.78 -11.38
C PRO A 159 1.25 14.92 -10.78
N ALA A 160 1.00 16.14 -11.21
CA ALA A 160 1.62 17.32 -10.60
C ALA A 160 1.21 17.45 -9.12
N PHE A 161 2.14 17.91 -8.27
CA PHE A 161 1.97 17.88 -6.81
C PHE A 161 0.83 18.78 -6.31
N ASP A 162 0.54 19.86 -7.03
CA ASP A 162 -0.56 20.80 -6.77
C ASP A 162 -1.94 20.15 -6.92
N LYS A 163 -2.04 19.06 -7.69
CA LYS A 163 -3.28 18.29 -7.88
C LYS A 163 -3.47 17.17 -6.86
N VAL A 164 -2.40 16.77 -6.16
CA VAL A 164 -2.40 15.58 -5.29
C VAL A 164 -3.47 15.63 -4.21
N PRO A 165 -3.67 16.74 -3.46
CA PRO A 165 -4.68 16.77 -2.40
C PRO A 165 -6.10 16.43 -2.91
N ASP A 166 -6.51 17.05 -4.01
CA ASP A 166 -7.83 16.83 -4.62
C ASP A 166 -7.94 15.44 -5.26
N LEU A 167 -6.85 14.94 -5.85
CA LEU A 167 -6.79 13.59 -6.40
C LEU A 167 -6.96 12.53 -5.32
N VAL A 168 -6.29 12.67 -4.16
CA VAL A 168 -6.42 11.71 -3.05
C VAL A 168 -7.85 11.74 -2.49
N LYS A 169 -8.43 12.92 -2.29
CA LYS A 169 -9.82 13.05 -1.83
C LYS A 169 -10.81 12.38 -2.79
N THR A 170 -10.65 12.63 -4.09
CA THR A 170 -11.49 12.03 -5.13
C THR A 170 -11.29 10.52 -5.23
N PHE A 171 -10.05 10.06 -5.14
CA PHE A 171 -9.68 8.65 -5.07
C PHE A 171 -10.38 7.94 -3.92
N ILE A 172 -10.28 8.46 -2.69
CA ILE A 172 -10.91 7.85 -1.51
C ILE A 172 -12.42 7.73 -1.71
N SER A 173 -13.07 8.80 -2.16
CA SER A 173 -14.51 8.81 -2.42
C SER A 173 -14.92 7.78 -3.48
N ALA A 174 -14.22 7.75 -4.61
CA ALA A 174 -14.53 6.85 -5.72
C ALA A 174 -14.27 5.37 -5.37
N ILE A 175 -13.15 5.07 -4.72
CA ILE A 175 -12.83 3.71 -4.27
C ILE A 175 -13.86 3.19 -3.27
N ASN A 176 -14.26 4.02 -2.29
CA ASN A 176 -15.27 3.62 -1.31
C ASN A 176 -16.65 3.33 -1.96
N GLY A 177 -16.93 3.91 -3.13
CA GLY A 177 -18.15 3.64 -3.91
C GLY A 177 -18.18 2.29 -4.63
N ILE A 178 -17.04 1.59 -4.78
CA ILE A 178 -16.97 0.30 -5.50
C ILE A 178 -17.62 -0.79 -4.66
N SER A 179 -18.72 -1.40 -5.11
CA SER A 179 -19.49 -2.38 -4.32
C SER A 179 -18.80 -3.74 -4.11
N ASN A 180 -17.96 -4.17 -5.05
CA ASN A 180 -17.18 -5.41 -4.92
C ASN A 180 -15.92 -5.12 -4.09
N HIS A 181 -15.84 -5.65 -2.87
CA HIS A 181 -14.74 -5.38 -1.94
C HIS A 181 -13.38 -5.85 -2.43
N LEU A 182 -13.32 -6.95 -3.19
CA LEU A 182 -12.06 -7.45 -3.73
C LEU A 182 -11.54 -6.53 -4.85
N VAL A 183 -12.42 -6.13 -5.78
CA VAL A 183 -12.11 -5.10 -6.79
C VAL A 183 -11.67 -3.80 -6.12
N ARG A 184 -12.39 -3.38 -5.06
CA ARG A 184 -12.06 -2.18 -4.28
C ARG A 184 -10.64 -2.23 -3.75
N ALA A 185 -10.24 -3.33 -3.10
CA ALA A 185 -8.91 -3.46 -2.52
C ALA A 185 -7.79 -3.42 -3.58
N ILE A 186 -7.96 -4.14 -4.69
CA ILE A 186 -7.00 -4.18 -5.80
C ILE A 186 -6.86 -2.80 -6.43
N LEU A 187 -7.97 -2.13 -6.73
CA LEU A 187 -7.93 -0.80 -7.35
C LEU A 187 -7.46 0.28 -6.37
N ALA A 188 -7.72 0.15 -5.07
CA ALA A 188 -7.17 1.04 -4.06
C ALA A 188 -5.64 1.06 -4.12
N HIS A 189 -5.01 -0.11 -4.20
CA HIS A 189 -3.56 -0.20 -4.41
C HIS A 189 -3.13 0.51 -5.69
N TYR A 190 -3.73 0.12 -6.82
CA TYR A 190 -3.34 0.58 -8.15
C TYR A 190 -3.41 2.12 -8.28
N PHE A 191 -4.53 2.72 -7.86
CA PHE A 191 -4.71 4.16 -7.97
C PHE A 191 -3.87 4.93 -6.95
N PHE A 192 -3.72 4.42 -5.72
CA PHE A 192 -2.88 5.08 -4.70
C PHE A 192 -1.43 5.22 -5.18
N VAL A 193 -0.82 4.14 -5.67
CA VAL A 193 0.57 4.18 -6.15
C VAL A 193 0.74 5.03 -7.42
N SER A 194 -0.33 5.16 -8.22
CA SER A 194 -0.36 5.99 -9.43
C SER A 194 -0.52 7.49 -9.14
N ILE A 195 -1.29 7.86 -8.12
CA ILE A 195 -1.35 9.25 -7.62
C ILE A 195 -0.02 9.65 -6.97
N HIS A 196 0.60 8.69 -6.27
CA HIS A 196 1.91 8.82 -5.65
C HIS A 196 1.97 10.01 -4.68
N PRO A 197 1.13 10.04 -3.62
CA PRO A 197 0.91 11.24 -2.82
C PRO A 197 2.11 11.70 -1.98
N TYR A 198 3.07 10.83 -1.69
CA TYR A 198 4.20 11.13 -0.82
C TYR A 198 5.54 11.15 -1.56
N PRO A 199 6.61 11.76 -0.98
CA PRO A 199 7.94 11.74 -1.57
C PRO A 199 8.56 10.32 -1.69
N ASP A 200 8.25 9.44 -0.74
CA ASP A 200 8.69 8.03 -0.69
C ASP A 200 7.62 7.16 0.00
N GLY A 201 7.74 5.83 -0.06
CA GLY A 201 6.91 4.88 0.69
C GLY A 201 5.55 4.56 0.06
N ASN A 202 5.23 5.16 -1.09
CA ASN A 202 3.94 4.97 -1.76
C ASN A 202 3.63 3.51 -2.06
N GLY A 203 4.62 2.70 -2.47
CA GLY A 203 4.41 1.26 -2.70
C GLY A 203 4.10 0.49 -1.42
N ARG A 204 4.84 0.75 -0.33
CA ARG A 204 4.62 0.13 0.99
C ARG A 204 3.23 0.47 1.54
N CYS A 205 2.84 1.75 1.47
CA CYS A 205 1.50 2.19 1.84
C CYS A 205 0.42 1.55 0.95
N ALA A 206 0.61 1.47 -0.37
CA ALA A 206 -0.36 0.86 -1.29
C ALA A 206 -0.65 -0.61 -0.92
N ARG A 207 0.39 -1.39 -0.63
CA ARG A 207 0.28 -2.80 -0.23
C ARG A 207 -0.42 -2.97 1.13
N LEU A 208 -0.09 -2.12 2.10
CA LEU A 208 -0.74 -2.13 3.41
C LEU A 208 -2.22 -1.69 3.34
N LEU A 209 -2.57 -0.68 2.53
CA LEU A 209 -3.95 -0.26 2.31
C LEU A 209 -4.78 -1.32 1.58
N MET A 210 -4.17 -2.02 0.61
CA MET A 210 -4.79 -3.18 -0.05
C MET A 210 -5.15 -4.24 0.98
N ASN A 211 -4.19 -4.62 1.83
CA ASN A 211 -4.38 -5.66 2.83
C ASN A 211 -5.37 -5.23 3.93
N TYR A 212 -5.41 -3.96 4.31
CA TYR A 212 -6.45 -3.41 5.17
C TYR A 212 -7.85 -3.65 4.58
N LEU A 213 -8.07 -3.30 3.31
CA LEU A 213 -9.37 -3.48 2.64
C LEU A 213 -9.74 -4.97 2.46
N LEU A 214 -8.77 -5.81 2.09
CA LEU A 214 -8.94 -7.26 1.99
C LEU A 214 -9.35 -7.86 3.33
N ALA A 215 -8.59 -7.59 4.39
CA ALA A 215 -8.84 -8.15 5.71
C ALA A 215 -10.17 -7.67 6.30
N CYS A 216 -10.48 -6.38 6.20
CA CYS A 216 -11.78 -5.83 6.65
C CYS A 216 -12.98 -6.43 5.90
N SER A 217 -12.77 -6.96 4.69
CA SER A 217 -13.81 -7.62 3.89
C SER A 217 -13.80 -9.15 3.98
N GLY A 218 -12.97 -9.73 4.83
CA GLY A 218 -12.95 -11.17 5.09
C GLY A 218 -12.04 -11.98 4.16
N HIS A 219 -11.10 -11.32 3.48
CA HIS A 219 -10.03 -11.96 2.70
C HIS A 219 -8.74 -12.03 3.52
N TYR A 220 -7.89 -13.02 3.21
CA TYR A 220 -6.59 -13.16 3.84
C TYR A 220 -5.60 -12.09 3.37
N TRP A 221 -4.56 -11.88 4.17
CA TRP A 221 -3.44 -11.01 3.85
C TRP A 221 -2.66 -11.55 2.66
N VAL A 222 -2.30 -10.66 1.73
CA VAL A 222 -1.54 -10.98 0.51
C VAL A 222 -0.19 -10.28 0.55
N THR A 223 0.87 -11.09 0.53
CA THR A 223 2.25 -10.60 0.39
C THR A 223 2.66 -10.71 -1.08
N ILE A 224 3.18 -9.61 -1.65
CA ILE A 224 3.77 -9.62 -3.00
C ILE A 224 5.23 -10.04 -2.86
N PRO A 225 5.67 -11.19 -3.41
CA PRO A 225 7.05 -11.64 -3.28
C PRO A 225 8.01 -10.71 -4.02
N ALA A 226 9.18 -10.43 -3.43
CA ALA A 226 10.20 -9.57 -4.02
C ALA A 226 10.76 -10.16 -5.32
N GLU A 227 10.76 -11.48 -5.46
CA GLU A 227 11.17 -12.20 -6.67
C GLU A 227 10.22 -11.89 -7.85
N LYS A 228 8.97 -11.54 -7.57
CA LYS A 228 7.97 -11.15 -8.58
C LYS A 228 7.97 -9.65 -8.87
N ARG A 229 8.95 -8.89 -8.36
CA ARG A 229 9.06 -7.43 -8.54
C ARG A 229 8.90 -6.98 -9.99
N GLU A 230 9.59 -7.62 -10.94
CA GLU A 230 9.53 -7.22 -12.35
C GLU A 230 8.12 -7.40 -12.93
N HIS A 231 7.48 -8.54 -12.64
CA HIS A 231 6.12 -8.82 -13.08
C HIS A 231 5.12 -7.83 -12.44
N TYR A 232 5.25 -7.56 -11.15
CA TYR A 232 4.44 -6.56 -10.44
C TYR A 232 4.52 -5.19 -11.09
N PHE A 233 5.72 -4.69 -11.38
CA PHE A 233 5.89 -3.38 -12.04
C PHE A 233 5.40 -3.36 -13.49
N LYS A 234 5.62 -4.45 -14.26
CA LYS A 234 5.05 -4.58 -15.61
C LYS A 234 3.53 -4.53 -15.59
N ALA A 235 2.90 -5.22 -14.64
CA ALA A 235 1.46 -5.25 -14.50
C ALA A 235 0.89 -3.86 -14.10
N LEU A 236 1.56 -3.13 -13.20
CA LEU A 236 1.21 -1.73 -12.90
C LEU A 236 1.32 -0.82 -14.14
N GLN A 237 2.41 -0.96 -14.90
CA GLN A 237 2.68 -0.13 -16.07
C GLN A 237 1.67 -0.34 -17.19
N SER A 238 1.15 -1.56 -17.37
CA SER A 238 0.08 -1.84 -18.32
C SER A 238 -1.14 -0.92 -18.10
N GLY A 239 -1.58 -0.77 -16.85
CA GLY A 239 -2.71 0.12 -16.55
C GLY A 239 -2.34 1.60 -16.69
N GLN A 240 -1.11 1.94 -16.30
CA GLN A 240 -0.62 3.32 -16.21
C GLN A 240 -0.27 3.95 -17.57
N LEU A 241 0.16 3.13 -18.53
CA LEU A 241 0.66 3.57 -19.84
C LEU A 241 -0.27 3.15 -20.97
N ASP A 242 -0.83 1.94 -20.89
CA ASP A 242 -1.60 1.32 -21.98
C ASP A 242 -3.11 1.27 -21.69
N SER A 243 -3.52 1.83 -20.55
CA SER A 243 -4.91 1.85 -20.05
C SER A 243 -5.55 0.47 -19.81
N ASP A 244 -4.72 -0.57 -19.59
CA ASP A 244 -5.18 -1.92 -19.30
C ASP A 244 -4.79 -2.36 -17.88
N VAL A 245 -5.77 -2.33 -16.97
CA VAL A 245 -5.62 -2.69 -15.55
C VAL A 245 -5.71 -4.21 -15.29
N LEU A 246 -6.17 -4.99 -16.28
CA LEU A 246 -6.44 -6.41 -16.07
C LEU A 246 -5.19 -7.20 -15.68
N PRO A 247 -3.99 -6.98 -16.28
CA PRO A 247 -2.78 -7.64 -15.86
C PRO A 247 -2.44 -7.43 -14.38
N PHE A 248 -2.67 -6.22 -13.85
CA PHE A 248 -2.47 -5.94 -12.42
C PHE A 248 -3.47 -6.71 -11.56
N THR A 249 -4.74 -6.74 -11.97
CA THR A 249 -5.79 -7.45 -11.26
C THR A 249 -5.54 -8.96 -11.26
N SER A 250 -5.21 -9.55 -12.41
CA SER A 250 -4.85 -10.97 -12.52
C SER A 250 -3.61 -11.32 -11.73
N PHE A 251 -2.60 -10.44 -11.71
CA PHE A 251 -1.40 -10.63 -10.90
C PHE A 251 -1.74 -10.74 -9.41
N ILE A 252 -2.51 -9.81 -8.85
CA ILE A 252 -2.88 -9.85 -7.43
C ILE A 252 -3.74 -11.08 -7.12
N LEU A 253 -4.72 -11.41 -7.96
CA LEU A 253 -5.55 -12.61 -7.78
C LEU A 253 -4.73 -13.90 -7.77
N SER A 254 -3.67 -13.97 -8.58
CA SER A 254 -2.77 -15.14 -8.61
C SER A 254 -2.00 -15.36 -7.30
N LEU A 255 -1.90 -14.34 -6.45
CA LEU A 255 -1.25 -14.41 -5.13
C LEU A 255 -2.24 -14.76 -4.01
N MET A 256 -3.55 -14.76 -4.30
CA MET A 256 -4.61 -15.09 -3.34
C MET A 256 -5.01 -16.56 -3.36
N ALA A 257 -4.46 -17.34 -4.31
CA ALA A 257 -4.80 -18.73 -4.55
C ALA A 257 -4.19 -19.67 -3.50
#